data_AF-A0A7R9WVH1-F1
#
_entry.id   AF-A0A7R9WVH1-F1
#
_cell.length_a   1.000
_cell.length_b   1.000
_cell.length_c   1.000
_cell.angle_alpha   90.00
_cell.angle_beta   90.00
_cell.angle_gamma   90.00
#
_symmetry.space_group_name_H-M   'P 1'
#
loop_
_entity.id
_entity.type
_entity.pdbx_description
1 polymer ?
#
loop_
_entity_poly.entity_id
_entity_poly.type
_entity_poly.pdbx_seq_one_letter_code
_entity_poly.pdbx_strand_id
1 'polypeptide(L)'
;MDFFVACRSGDLDLVRGFLESEESKLTLDMTISRGYAPLHIACLNNHTKLAKYLMESGARINVPNDYGNTPFHIVCAEGQLELVKFMVETDDADVLATNDHGKTPLHLAAARGHSEVLQYLFESDRLTINANAQNAAGNTVFHNTHPKCTMHHVIDDMTKLSNLYIFLRTRMVSQTNLDDAGTDHANMLINWAQPHADVQNRYGDTVLHVLCRRQSLHKIDWLIGSESADATLQNDDGDTVIHEICRRGELGTLETLVKHSRVTIDFNIRNSFGETALSIAEKKGYRTIVTFLKKIASTNAMDVDE
;
A
#
# COMPACT_ATOMS: atom_id res chain seq x y z
N MET A 1 27.69 18.82 -30.63
CA MET A 1 26.53 18.22 -29.93
C MET A 1 26.98 17.91 -28.52
N ASP A 2 26.18 18.24 -27.51
CA ASP A 2 26.55 18.03 -26.11
C ASP A 2 26.37 16.54 -25.73
N PHE A 3 27.28 15.98 -24.93
CA PHE A 3 27.27 14.59 -24.49
C PHE A 3 25.95 14.22 -23.80
N PHE A 4 25.41 15.11 -22.98
CA PHE A 4 24.13 14.89 -22.28
C PHE A 4 22.93 14.90 -23.24
N VAL A 5 23.02 15.61 -24.37
CA VAL A 5 21.99 15.57 -25.41
C VAL A 5 22.00 14.21 -26.11
N ALA A 6 23.18 13.65 -26.40
CA ALA A 6 23.30 12.29 -26.93
C ALA A 6 22.74 11.23 -25.96
N CYS A 7 23.00 11.39 -24.66
CA CYS A 7 22.43 10.51 -23.63
C CYS A 7 20.90 10.61 -23.57
N ARG A 8 20.35 11.83 -23.69
CA ARG A 8 18.90 12.07 -23.69
C ARG A 8 18.22 11.60 -24.96
N SER A 9 18.90 11.56 -26.11
CA SER A 9 18.38 10.97 -27.34
C SER A 9 18.57 9.45 -27.42
N GLY A 10 19.41 8.87 -26.57
CA GLY A 10 19.69 7.43 -26.56
C GLY A 10 20.60 6.98 -27.71
N ASP A 11 21.30 7.92 -28.34
CA ASP A 11 22.18 7.65 -29.47
C ASP A 11 23.48 7.02 -28.97
N LEU A 12 23.53 5.70 -29.01
CA LEU A 12 24.65 4.91 -28.52
C LEU A 12 25.93 5.18 -29.32
N ASP A 13 25.83 5.41 -30.63
CA ASP A 13 27.00 5.60 -31.49
C ASP A 13 27.64 6.97 -31.24
N LEU A 14 26.82 8.00 -31.02
CA LEU A 14 27.32 9.30 -30.58
C LEU A 14 27.98 9.22 -29.20
N VAL A 15 27.34 8.54 -28.23
CA VAL A 15 27.91 8.38 -26.89
C VAL A 15 29.24 7.61 -26.95
N ARG A 16 29.32 6.53 -27.75
CA ARG A 16 30.57 5.80 -28.00
C ARG A 16 31.65 6.72 -28.56
N GLY A 17 31.33 7.50 -29.59
CA GLY A 17 32.28 8.44 -30.19
C GLY A 17 32.81 9.47 -29.20
N PHE A 18 32.00 9.93 -28.24
CA PHE A 18 32.47 10.79 -27.15
C PHE A 18 33.39 10.04 -26.17
N LEU A 19 33.05 8.80 -25.82
CA LEU A 19 33.78 8.00 -24.83
C LEU A 19 35.04 7.32 -25.38
N GLU A 20 35.26 7.30 -26.69
CA GLU A 20 36.51 6.84 -27.31
C GLU A 20 37.66 7.87 -27.17
N SER A 21 37.36 9.12 -26.79
CA SER A 21 38.37 10.16 -26.54
C SER A 21 39.02 10.03 -25.16
N GLU A 22 40.32 10.34 -25.00
CA GLU A 22 41.09 10.15 -23.74
C GLU A 22 40.50 10.89 -22.50
N GLU A 23 39.59 11.86 -22.68
CA GLU A 23 38.89 12.58 -21.59
C GLU A 23 37.68 11.79 -21.00
N SER A 24 37.46 10.56 -21.47
CA SER A 24 36.26 9.73 -21.26
C SER A 24 35.84 9.49 -19.80
N LYS A 25 36.79 9.18 -18.91
CA LYS A 25 36.46 8.79 -17.52
C LYS A 25 35.88 9.94 -16.69
N LEU A 26 36.27 11.18 -16.98
CA LEU A 26 35.72 12.35 -16.26
C LEU A 26 34.25 12.60 -16.63
N THR A 27 33.82 12.18 -17.83
CA THR A 27 32.51 12.50 -18.41
C THR A 27 31.39 11.58 -17.91
N LEU A 28 31.71 10.32 -17.60
CA LEU A 28 30.73 9.29 -17.21
C LEU A 28 29.96 9.60 -15.92
N ASP A 29 30.59 10.34 -15.01
CA ASP A 29 30.02 10.69 -13.70
C ASP A 29 29.67 12.19 -13.58
N MET A 30 29.88 12.99 -14.63
CA MET A 30 29.48 14.40 -14.60
C MET A 30 27.97 14.50 -14.40
N THR A 31 27.52 15.51 -13.66
CA THR A 31 26.10 15.72 -13.41
C THR A 31 25.63 17.01 -14.04
N ILE A 32 24.44 16.99 -14.65
CA ILE A 32 23.72 18.23 -14.99
C ILE A 32 22.92 18.73 -13.79
N SER A 33 22.20 19.85 -13.97
CA SER A 33 21.27 20.40 -12.98
C SER A 33 20.41 19.31 -12.32
N ARG A 34 20.22 19.40 -10.99
CA ARG A 34 19.55 18.38 -10.15
C ARG A 34 20.35 17.09 -9.91
N GLY A 35 21.66 17.10 -10.17
CA GLY A 35 22.55 15.97 -9.87
C GLY A 35 22.40 14.78 -10.82
N TYR A 36 21.80 14.95 -12.00
CA TYR A 36 21.59 13.84 -12.93
C TYR A 36 22.86 13.50 -13.70
N ALA A 37 23.44 12.34 -13.39
CA ALA A 37 24.49 11.69 -14.18
C ALA A 37 23.96 11.09 -15.51
N PRO A 38 24.82 10.78 -16.49
CA PRO A 38 24.46 10.14 -17.76
C PRO A 38 23.65 8.85 -17.56
N LEU A 39 24.06 8.03 -16.59
CA LEU A 39 23.36 6.78 -16.26
C LEU A 39 21.93 7.05 -15.77
N HIS A 40 21.71 8.08 -14.93
CA HIS A 40 20.35 8.47 -14.54
C HIS A 40 19.48 8.86 -15.74
N ILE A 41 20.05 9.57 -16.72
CA ILE A 41 19.33 10.02 -17.91
C ILE A 41 18.96 8.83 -18.79
N ALA A 42 19.89 7.90 -19.00
CA ALA A 42 19.64 6.68 -19.74
C ALA A 42 18.54 5.83 -19.08
N CYS A 43 18.59 5.67 -17.75
CA CYS A 43 17.55 5.02 -16.97
C CYS A 43 16.22 5.77 -17.07
N LEU A 44 16.18 7.10 -16.91
CA LEU A 44 14.93 7.87 -16.95
C LEU A 44 14.21 7.79 -18.31
N ASN A 45 14.97 7.73 -19.42
CA ASN A 45 14.41 7.66 -20.77
C ASN A 45 14.27 6.22 -21.30
N ASN A 46 14.48 5.21 -20.45
CA ASN A 46 14.38 3.79 -20.82
C ASN A 46 15.33 3.37 -21.96
N HIS A 47 16.52 3.96 -22.00
CA HIS A 47 17.55 3.63 -22.98
C HIS A 47 18.41 2.45 -22.49
N THR A 48 17.82 1.25 -22.41
CA THR A 48 18.44 0.05 -21.82
C THR A 48 19.83 -0.26 -22.37
N LYS A 49 20.00 -0.19 -23.70
CA LYS A 49 21.31 -0.46 -24.35
C LYS A 49 22.37 0.56 -23.95
N LEU A 50 21.98 1.82 -23.87
CA LEU A 50 22.87 2.90 -23.44
C LEU A 50 23.23 2.75 -21.96
N ALA A 51 22.25 2.47 -21.10
CA ALA A 51 22.48 2.27 -19.68
C ALA A 51 23.47 1.11 -19.42
N LYS A 52 23.28 -0.04 -20.09
CA LYS A 52 24.22 -1.18 -20.04
C LYS A 52 25.63 -0.77 -20.47
N TYR A 53 25.75 -0.10 -21.61
CA TYR A 53 27.04 0.36 -22.12
C TYR A 53 27.74 1.35 -21.17
N LEU A 54 27.01 2.28 -20.57
CA LEU A 54 27.57 3.23 -19.60
C LEU A 54 28.10 2.50 -18.35
N MET A 55 27.37 1.50 -17.84
CA MET A 55 27.81 0.67 -16.71
C MET A 55 29.05 -0.15 -17.06
N GLU A 56 29.06 -0.81 -18.21
CA GLU A 56 30.22 -1.57 -18.73
C GLU A 56 31.45 -0.67 -18.96
N SER A 57 31.22 0.60 -19.28
CA SER A 57 32.27 1.62 -19.45
C SER A 57 32.79 2.20 -18.11
N GLY A 58 32.23 1.78 -16.98
CA GLY A 58 32.67 2.16 -15.64
C GLY A 58 31.94 3.36 -15.02
N ALA A 59 30.75 3.72 -15.51
CA ALA A 59 29.92 4.74 -14.85
C ALA A 59 29.53 4.29 -13.43
N ARG A 60 29.53 5.23 -12.46
CA ARG A 60 29.13 4.93 -11.08
C ARG A 60 27.65 4.58 -10.99
N ILE A 61 27.37 3.35 -10.58
CA ILE A 61 26.00 2.80 -10.49
C ILE A 61 25.21 3.38 -9.30
N ASN A 62 25.89 3.79 -8.23
CA ASN A 62 25.27 4.28 -6.98
C ASN A 62 25.35 5.79 -6.79
N VAL A 63 25.60 6.56 -7.85
CA VAL A 63 25.67 8.02 -7.74
C VAL A 63 24.29 8.58 -7.38
N PRO A 64 24.10 9.30 -6.26
CA PRO A 64 22.82 9.92 -5.94
C PRO A 64 22.65 11.24 -6.72
N ASN A 65 21.42 11.52 -7.16
CA ASN A 65 21.04 12.86 -7.61
C ASN A 65 20.68 13.78 -6.43
N ASP A 66 20.26 15.03 -6.70
CA ASP A 66 19.94 16.03 -5.66
C ASP A 66 18.74 15.69 -4.77
N TYR A 67 18.06 14.56 -5.04
CA TYR A 67 16.96 14.03 -4.24
C TYR A 67 17.33 12.72 -3.53
N GLY A 68 18.61 12.33 -3.58
CA GLY A 68 19.12 11.06 -3.06
C GLY A 68 18.73 9.84 -3.89
N ASN A 69 18.12 10.00 -5.07
CA ASN A 69 17.79 8.86 -5.92
C ASN A 69 19.03 8.43 -6.69
N THR A 70 19.34 7.13 -6.64
CA THR A 70 20.35 6.49 -7.51
C THR A 70 19.74 6.11 -8.86
N PRO A 71 20.54 5.75 -9.88
CA PRO A 71 20.03 5.15 -11.10
C PRO A 71 19.13 3.94 -10.84
N PHE A 72 19.45 3.13 -9.82
CA PHE A 72 18.64 1.97 -9.44
C PHE A 72 17.24 2.36 -8.93
N HIS A 73 17.12 3.47 -8.19
CA HIS A 73 15.81 4.04 -7.83
C HIS A 73 14.98 4.37 -9.07
N ILE A 74 15.60 4.97 -10.09
CA ILE A 74 14.93 5.39 -11.32
C ILE A 74 14.44 4.17 -12.11
N VAL A 75 15.27 3.16 -12.35
CA VAL A 75 14.85 1.98 -13.13
C VAL A 75 13.71 1.21 -12.45
N CYS A 76 13.70 1.13 -11.12
CA CYS A 76 12.60 0.56 -10.37
C CYS A 76 11.33 1.41 -10.47
N ALA A 77 11.47 2.73 -10.38
CA ALA A 77 10.36 3.66 -10.54
C ALA A 77 9.80 3.68 -11.97
N GLU A 78 10.60 3.40 -12.99
CA GLU A 78 10.13 3.34 -14.39
C GLU A 78 9.72 1.92 -14.81
N GLY A 79 9.84 0.92 -13.92
CA GLY A 79 9.39 -0.45 -14.18
C GLY A 79 10.26 -1.24 -15.16
N GLN A 80 11.54 -0.89 -15.31
CA GLN A 80 12.43 -1.42 -16.34
C GLN A 80 13.02 -2.77 -15.92
N LEU A 81 12.20 -3.82 -15.93
CA LEU A 81 12.56 -5.14 -15.42
C LEU A 81 13.88 -5.69 -15.97
N GLU A 82 14.13 -5.56 -17.27
CA GLU A 82 15.38 -6.02 -17.88
C GLU A 82 16.62 -5.33 -17.29
N LEU A 83 16.52 -4.02 -17.04
CA LEU A 83 17.63 -3.24 -16.49
C LEU A 83 17.77 -3.46 -14.98
N VAL A 84 16.65 -3.66 -14.27
CA VAL A 84 16.66 -4.09 -12.86
C VAL A 84 17.40 -5.41 -12.71
N LYS A 85 17.08 -6.43 -13.52
CA LYS A 85 17.76 -7.73 -13.52
C LYS A 85 19.26 -7.57 -13.74
N PHE A 86 19.64 -6.84 -14.77
CA PHE A 86 21.04 -6.58 -15.08
C PHE A 86 21.79 -5.91 -13.92
N MET A 87 21.21 -4.86 -13.32
CA MET A 87 21.85 -4.14 -12.21
C MET A 87 21.97 -4.99 -10.93
N VAL A 88 20.97 -5.84 -10.63
CA VAL A 88 21.02 -6.80 -9.51
C VAL A 88 22.09 -7.87 -9.74
N GLU A 89 22.26 -8.34 -10.98
CA GLU A 89 23.27 -9.34 -11.35
C GLU A 89 24.71 -8.79 -11.35
N THR A 90 24.88 -7.48 -11.47
CA THR A 90 26.20 -6.83 -11.53
C THR A 90 26.85 -6.67 -10.14
N ASP A 91 26.18 -7.05 -9.04
CA ASP A 91 26.59 -6.98 -7.62
C ASP A 91 27.02 -5.59 -7.08
N ASP A 92 27.22 -4.58 -7.95
CA ASP A 92 27.64 -3.22 -7.57
C ASP A 92 26.47 -2.29 -7.24
N ALA A 93 25.22 -2.66 -7.56
CA ALA A 93 24.06 -1.80 -7.31
C ALA A 93 23.60 -1.89 -5.85
N ASP A 94 23.52 -0.75 -5.15
CA ASP A 94 22.89 -0.67 -3.84
C ASP A 94 21.36 -0.64 -3.99
N VAL A 95 20.80 -1.85 -4.00
CA VAL A 95 19.37 -2.14 -4.10
C VAL A 95 18.56 -1.73 -2.86
N LEU A 96 19.22 -1.49 -1.73
CA LEU A 96 18.59 -1.10 -0.46
C LEU A 96 18.79 0.38 -0.13
N ALA A 97 19.53 1.11 -0.97
CA ALA A 97 19.75 2.54 -0.83
C ALA A 97 18.44 3.28 -0.56
N THR A 98 18.50 4.28 0.32
CA THR A 98 17.36 5.16 0.59
C THR A 98 17.63 6.53 0.05
N ASN A 99 16.64 7.11 -0.64
CA ASN A 99 16.69 8.51 -1.04
C ASN A 99 16.40 9.47 0.13
N ASP A 100 16.38 10.78 -0.12
CA ASP A 100 16.21 11.81 0.92
C ASP A 100 14.86 11.74 1.67
N HIS A 101 13.91 10.97 1.14
CA HIS A 101 12.62 10.70 1.76
C HIS A 101 12.58 9.36 2.53
N GLY A 102 13.73 8.69 2.65
CA GLY A 102 13.84 7.34 3.22
C GLY A 102 13.22 6.26 2.33
N LYS A 103 12.90 6.55 1.06
CA LYS A 103 12.28 5.57 0.16
C LYS A 103 13.37 4.73 -0.49
N THR A 104 13.21 3.42 -0.44
CA THR A 104 14.02 2.47 -1.21
C THR A 104 13.53 2.37 -2.67
N PRO A 105 14.31 1.79 -3.59
CA PRO A 105 13.86 1.49 -4.97
C PRO A 105 12.55 0.70 -5.00
N LEU A 106 12.38 -0.23 -4.05
CA LEU A 106 11.16 -1.02 -3.91
C LEU A 106 9.93 -0.16 -3.58
N HIS A 107 10.08 0.86 -2.71
CA HIS A 107 9.00 1.81 -2.42
C HIS A 107 8.55 2.55 -3.68
N LEU A 108 9.47 2.88 -4.59
CA LEU A 108 9.15 3.59 -5.82
C LEU A 108 8.48 2.68 -6.86
N ALA A 109 8.96 1.45 -7.02
CA ALA A 109 8.32 0.44 -7.87
C ALA A 109 6.88 0.14 -7.42
N ALA A 110 6.68 -0.03 -6.11
CA ALA A 110 5.36 -0.22 -5.53
C ALA A 110 4.47 1.00 -5.77
N ALA A 111 4.96 2.21 -5.50
CA ALA A 111 4.18 3.44 -5.67
C ALA A 111 3.74 3.73 -7.10
N ARG A 112 4.39 3.13 -8.10
CA ARG A 112 4.04 3.25 -9.51
C ARG A 112 3.42 2.00 -10.12
N GLY A 113 3.32 0.92 -9.34
CA GLY A 113 2.57 -0.29 -9.70
C GLY A 113 3.32 -1.26 -10.60
N HIS A 114 4.64 -1.27 -10.54
CA HIS A 114 5.48 -2.16 -11.34
C HIS A 114 5.60 -3.54 -10.69
N SER A 115 4.53 -4.34 -10.79
CA SER A 115 4.40 -5.67 -10.15
C SER A 115 5.55 -6.61 -10.50
N GLU A 116 5.97 -6.65 -11.77
CA GLU A 116 7.03 -7.57 -12.23
C GLU A 116 8.39 -7.24 -11.60
N VAL A 117 8.70 -5.95 -11.42
CA VAL A 117 9.91 -5.50 -10.75
C VAL A 117 9.86 -5.87 -9.27
N LEU A 118 8.72 -5.63 -8.60
CA LEU A 118 8.53 -6.03 -7.21
C LEU A 118 8.72 -7.53 -7.05
N GLN A 119 8.07 -8.33 -7.89
CA GLN A 119 8.16 -9.79 -7.86
C GLN A 119 9.61 -10.26 -7.99
N TYR A 120 10.32 -9.78 -9.00
CA TYR A 120 11.72 -10.15 -9.20
C TYR A 120 12.60 -9.77 -8.00
N LEU A 121 12.42 -8.57 -7.44
CA LEU A 121 13.20 -8.13 -6.29
C LEU A 121 12.90 -8.94 -5.03
N PHE A 122 11.64 -9.35 -4.81
CA PHE A 122 11.27 -10.19 -3.67
C PHE A 122 11.69 -11.66 -3.80
N GLU A 123 11.66 -12.21 -5.01
CA GLU A 123 12.07 -13.59 -5.30
C GLU A 123 13.59 -13.75 -5.42
N SER A 124 14.34 -12.65 -5.54
CA SER A 124 15.79 -12.70 -5.59
C SER A 124 16.34 -13.03 -4.21
N ASP A 125 16.71 -14.30 -3.99
CA ASP A 125 17.35 -14.82 -2.76
C ASP A 125 18.60 -14.04 -2.34
N ARG A 126 19.22 -13.29 -3.27
CA ARG A 126 20.38 -12.43 -3.01
C ARG A 126 20.02 -11.16 -2.23
N LEU A 127 18.76 -10.79 -2.24
CA LEU A 127 18.28 -9.53 -1.72
C LEU A 127 17.59 -9.81 -0.38
N THR A 128 18.26 -9.51 0.73
CA THR A 128 17.58 -9.39 2.05
C THR A 128 16.74 -8.12 2.06
N ILE A 129 15.77 -8.02 1.15
CA ILE A 129 14.85 -6.91 1.06
C ILE A 129 13.93 -6.99 2.25
N ASN A 130 14.14 -6.06 3.18
CA ASN A 130 13.20 -5.86 4.27
C ASN A 130 11.97 -5.14 3.71
N ALA A 131 10.93 -5.91 3.39
CA ALA A 131 9.64 -5.38 2.97
C ALA A 131 8.98 -4.48 4.05
N ASN A 132 9.44 -4.59 5.31
CA ASN A 132 9.06 -3.73 6.43
C ASN A 132 9.90 -2.46 6.56
N ALA A 133 10.91 -2.25 5.71
CA ALA A 133 11.70 -1.03 5.76
C ALA A 133 10.77 0.17 5.66
N GLN A 134 10.85 1.06 6.65
CA GLN A 134 10.02 2.25 6.73
C GLN A 134 10.77 3.43 6.16
N ASN A 135 10.08 4.24 5.37
CA ASN A 135 10.59 5.53 4.94
C ASN A 135 10.51 6.59 6.06
N ALA A 136 10.94 7.81 5.77
CA ALA A 136 10.95 8.90 6.76
C ALA A 136 9.57 9.25 7.35
N ALA A 137 8.48 8.86 6.68
CA ALA A 137 7.11 9.02 7.15
C ALA A 137 6.55 7.78 7.86
N GLY A 138 7.39 6.78 8.19
CA GLY A 138 6.97 5.54 8.82
C GLY A 138 6.20 4.59 7.89
N ASN A 139 6.27 4.81 6.58
CA ASN A 139 5.54 4.00 5.61
C ASN A 139 6.42 2.86 5.08
N THR A 140 5.90 1.64 5.03
CA THR A 140 6.56 0.55 4.31
C THR A 140 6.26 0.63 2.81
N VAL A 141 6.94 -0.21 2.02
CA VAL A 141 6.76 -0.33 0.56
C VAL A 141 5.29 -0.48 0.17
N PHE A 142 4.58 -1.27 0.96
CA PHE A 142 3.20 -1.64 0.69
C PHE A 142 2.18 -0.52 0.98
N HIS A 143 2.56 0.48 1.76
CA HIS A 143 1.65 1.55 2.21
C HIS A 143 1.18 2.45 1.08
N ASN A 144 2.06 2.72 0.13
CA ASN A 144 1.79 3.61 -0.99
C ASN A 144 1.72 2.83 -2.30
N THR A 145 1.44 1.52 -2.27
CA THR A 145 1.39 0.69 -3.47
C THR A 145 0.30 1.21 -4.41
N HIS A 146 0.65 1.38 -5.68
CA HIS A 146 -0.29 1.75 -6.71
C HIS A 146 -1.37 0.67 -6.89
N PRO A 147 -2.64 1.03 -7.14
CA PRO A 147 -3.72 0.05 -7.29
C PRO A 147 -3.40 -1.04 -8.32
N LYS A 148 -2.90 -0.67 -9.51
CA LYS A 148 -2.57 -1.65 -10.57
C LYS A 148 -1.51 -2.70 -10.19
N CYS A 149 -0.89 -2.59 -9.03
CA CYS A 149 0.08 -3.57 -8.56
C CYS A 149 -0.59 -4.88 -8.14
N THR A 150 -0.32 -5.95 -8.87
CA THR A 150 -0.79 -7.31 -8.59
C THR A 150 0.28 -8.07 -7.81
N MET A 151 0.25 -8.02 -6.48
CA MET A 151 1.25 -8.68 -5.60
C MET A 151 0.78 -10.00 -4.98
N HIS A 152 -0.25 -10.64 -5.54
CA HIS A 152 -0.86 -11.87 -4.99
C HIS A 152 0.19 -12.94 -4.60
N HIS A 153 1.12 -13.27 -5.49
CA HIS A 153 2.11 -14.32 -5.24
C HIS A 153 3.22 -13.91 -4.26
N VAL A 154 3.65 -12.65 -4.32
CA VAL A 154 4.68 -12.10 -3.44
C VAL A 154 4.22 -12.01 -1.99
N ILE A 155 2.95 -11.61 -1.79
CA ILE A 155 2.37 -11.47 -0.46
C ILE A 155 2.14 -12.84 0.16
N ASP A 156 1.66 -13.83 -0.59
CA ASP A 156 1.43 -15.19 -0.09
C ASP A 156 2.72 -15.84 0.46
N ASP A 157 3.87 -15.66 -0.18
CA ASP A 157 5.14 -16.17 0.38
C ASP A 157 5.66 -15.34 1.57
N MET A 158 5.42 -14.03 1.58
CA MET A 158 5.70 -13.15 2.72
C MET A 158 4.74 -13.34 3.90
N THR A 159 3.54 -13.88 3.71
CA THR A 159 2.55 -14.11 4.78
C THR A 159 3.00 -15.16 5.79
N LYS A 160 4.00 -16.00 5.44
CA LYS A 160 4.71 -16.86 6.39
C LYS A 160 5.46 -16.04 7.46
N LEU A 161 5.73 -14.75 7.21
CA LEU A 161 6.32 -13.78 8.16
C LEU A 161 5.22 -12.96 8.89
N SER A 162 4.21 -13.69 9.39
CA SER A 162 3.13 -13.45 10.37
C SER A 162 2.68 -12.04 10.83
N ASN A 163 3.50 -10.99 10.89
CA ASN A 163 3.10 -9.71 11.52
C ASN A 163 2.91 -8.55 10.55
N LEU A 164 3.52 -8.61 9.35
CA LEU A 164 3.39 -7.55 8.35
C LEU A 164 2.01 -7.57 7.66
N TYR A 165 1.44 -8.76 7.45
CA TYR A 165 0.15 -8.97 6.78
C TYR A 165 -0.99 -8.19 7.44
N ILE A 166 -1.04 -8.20 8.77
CA ILE A 166 -2.03 -7.49 9.59
C ILE A 166 -1.90 -5.97 9.41
N PHE A 167 -0.68 -5.44 9.47
CA PHE A 167 -0.39 -4.01 9.36
C PHE A 167 -0.67 -3.43 7.95
N LEU A 168 -0.39 -4.19 6.89
CA LEU A 168 -0.68 -3.80 5.50
C LEU A 168 -2.17 -3.83 5.18
N ARG A 169 -2.88 -4.80 5.76
CA ARG A 169 -4.31 -5.01 5.58
C ARG A 169 -5.13 -3.86 6.17
N THR A 170 -4.82 -3.39 7.36
CA THR A 170 -5.54 -2.23 7.94
C THR A 170 -5.15 -0.91 7.29
N ARG A 171 -3.94 -0.79 6.73
CA ARG A 171 -3.52 0.47 6.10
C ARG A 171 -3.93 0.61 4.63
N MET A 172 -3.89 -0.45 3.81
CA MET A 172 -4.39 -0.41 2.42
C MET A 172 -5.90 -0.13 2.37
N VAL A 173 -6.67 -0.66 3.33
CA VAL A 173 -8.10 -0.37 3.47
C VAL A 173 -8.35 1.08 3.96
N SER A 174 -7.40 1.68 4.69
CA SER A 174 -7.52 3.05 5.23
C SER A 174 -6.96 4.16 4.33
N GLN A 175 -5.98 3.88 3.47
CA GLN A 175 -5.27 4.89 2.64
C GLN A 175 -5.56 4.79 1.14
N THR A 176 -6.27 3.76 0.67
CA THR A 176 -6.88 3.85 -0.65
C THR A 176 -7.98 4.91 -0.59
N ASN A 177 -7.81 5.98 -1.37
CA ASN A 177 -8.95 6.68 -1.94
C ASN A 177 -9.71 5.63 -2.76
N LEU A 178 -10.63 4.91 -2.12
CA LEU A 178 -11.63 4.06 -2.78
C LEU A 178 -12.54 4.87 -3.72
N ASP A 179 -12.32 6.18 -3.78
CA ASP A 179 -12.90 7.14 -4.68
C ASP A 179 -12.45 6.88 -6.14
N ASP A 180 -11.28 6.25 -6.37
CA ASP A 180 -10.69 6.02 -7.71
C ASP A 180 -10.41 4.54 -8.07
N ALA A 181 -10.46 3.61 -7.10
CA ALA A 181 -10.13 2.20 -7.35
C ALA A 181 -11.40 1.37 -7.61
N GLY A 182 -11.56 0.92 -8.85
CA GLY A 182 -12.69 0.13 -9.34
C GLY A 182 -12.98 -1.17 -8.57
N THR A 183 -14.11 -1.77 -8.91
CA THR A 183 -14.77 -2.91 -8.23
C THR A 183 -13.83 -4.09 -7.94
N ASP A 184 -12.80 -4.31 -8.76
CA ASP A 184 -11.86 -5.42 -8.64
C ASP A 184 -10.87 -5.26 -7.46
N HIS A 185 -10.49 -4.03 -7.11
CA HIS A 185 -9.63 -3.75 -5.95
C HIS A 185 -10.30 -4.07 -4.63
N ALA A 186 -11.58 -3.74 -4.55
CA ALA A 186 -12.36 -4.07 -3.38
C ALA A 186 -12.51 -5.58 -3.25
N ASN A 187 -12.79 -6.30 -4.34
CA ASN A 187 -12.92 -7.76 -4.37
C ASN A 187 -11.59 -8.46 -4.03
N MET A 188 -10.44 -7.89 -4.43
CA MET A 188 -9.10 -8.33 -4.03
C MET A 188 -8.88 -8.20 -2.51
N LEU A 189 -9.15 -7.01 -1.94
CA LEU A 189 -8.97 -6.74 -0.51
C LEU A 189 -9.87 -7.61 0.37
N ILE A 190 -11.04 -7.92 -0.15
CA ILE A 190 -12.09 -8.78 0.40
C ILE A 190 -11.65 -10.26 0.39
N ASN A 191 -11.16 -10.78 -0.74
CA ASN A 191 -10.57 -12.12 -0.81
C ASN A 191 -9.27 -12.26 0.03
N TRP A 192 -8.55 -11.16 0.27
CA TRP A 192 -7.38 -11.10 1.16
C TRP A 192 -7.74 -10.86 2.64
N ALA A 193 -9.01 -10.66 2.96
CA ALA A 193 -9.47 -10.51 4.33
C ALA A 193 -9.60 -11.85 5.08
N GLN A 194 -9.48 -12.97 4.37
CA GLN A 194 -9.98 -14.27 4.79
C GLN A 194 -9.51 -14.87 6.14
N PRO A 195 -8.40 -14.46 6.80
CA PRO A 195 -8.08 -15.06 8.11
C PRO A 195 -8.45 -14.23 9.36
N HIS A 196 -8.72 -12.91 9.26
CA HIS A 196 -8.80 -12.06 10.46
C HIS A 196 -9.69 -10.80 10.31
N ALA A 197 -11.01 -10.93 10.20
CA ALA A 197 -11.95 -9.79 10.18
C ALA A 197 -11.75 -8.75 11.31
N ASP A 198 -11.21 -9.20 12.45
CA ASP A 198 -11.14 -8.48 13.74
C ASP A 198 -9.86 -7.68 13.98
N VAL A 199 -8.93 -7.68 13.02
CA VAL A 199 -7.69 -6.90 13.12
C VAL A 199 -7.96 -5.40 13.12
N GLN A 200 -7.34 -4.69 14.07
CA GLN A 200 -7.48 -3.25 14.27
C GLN A 200 -6.34 -2.43 13.64
N ASN A 201 -6.63 -1.21 13.18
CA ASN A 201 -5.66 -0.28 12.61
C ASN A 201 -4.97 0.55 13.71
N ARG A 202 -4.14 1.52 13.33
CA ARG A 202 -3.49 2.48 14.25
C ARG A 202 -4.44 3.41 15.02
N TYR A 203 -5.74 3.34 14.74
CA TYR A 203 -6.82 4.06 15.38
C TYR A 203 -7.78 3.11 16.11
N GLY A 204 -7.44 1.82 16.22
CA GLY A 204 -8.29 0.78 16.80
C GLY A 204 -9.43 0.29 15.90
N ASP A 205 -9.53 0.74 14.64
CA ASP A 205 -10.65 0.35 13.78
C ASP A 205 -10.44 -1.02 13.12
N THR A 206 -11.46 -1.87 13.17
CA THR A 206 -11.54 -3.11 12.39
C THR A 206 -11.91 -2.84 10.92
N VAL A 207 -11.81 -3.86 10.06
CA VAL A 207 -12.26 -3.76 8.65
C VAL A 207 -13.73 -3.34 8.58
N LEU A 208 -14.55 -3.86 9.50
CA LEU A 208 -15.97 -3.57 9.56
C LEU A 208 -16.25 -2.10 9.91
N HIS A 209 -15.45 -1.48 10.79
CA HIS A 209 -15.53 -0.04 11.06
C HIS A 209 -15.33 0.76 9.77
N VAL A 210 -14.29 0.43 9.00
CA VAL A 210 -13.98 1.15 7.76
C VAL A 210 -15.06 0.96 6.70
N LEU A 211 -15.56 -0.27 6.53
CA LEU A 211 -16.63 -0.56 5.56
C LEU A 211 -17.94 0.16 5.91
N CYS A 212 -18.30 0.22 7.20
CA CYS A 212 -19.49 0.93 7.67
C CYS A 212 -19.38 2.44 7.42
N ARG A 213 -18.19 3.04 7.59
CA ARG A 213 -17.97 4.46 7.24
C ARG A 213 -18.20 4.75 5.76
N ARG A 214 -17.98 3.77 4.89
CA ARG A 214 -18.11 3.91 3.43
C ARG A 214 -19.44 3.39 2.88
N GLN A 215 -20.39 3.00 3.73
CA GLN A 215 -21.74 2.56 3.34
C GLN A 215 -21.76 1.46 2.26
N SER A 216 -20.72 0.62 2.21
CA SER A 216 -20.58 -0.39 1.16
C SER A 216 -21.35 -1.66 1.53
N LEU A 217 -22.69 -1.62 1.46
CA LEU A 217 -23.59 -2.71 1.88
C LEU A 217 -23.20 -4.07 1.30
N HIS A 218 -22.94 -4.15 -0.01
CA HIS A 218 -22.53 -5.40 -0.67
C HIS A 218 -21.26 -6.00 -0.07
N LYS A 219 -20.30 -5.15 0.33
CA LYS A 219 -19.02 -5.59 0.90
C LYS A 219 -19.16 -6.03 2.34
N ILE A 220 -20.03 -5.36 3.09
CA ILE A 220 -20.39 -5.71 4.46
C ILE A 220 -21.08 -7.09 4.45
N ASP A 221 -22.07 -7.26 3.57
CA ASP A 221 -22.80 -8.52 3.40
C ASP A 221 -21.86 -9.68 3.01
N TRP A 222 -20.91 -9.43 2.09
CA TRP A 222 -19.90 -10.43 1.73
C TRP A 222 -18.96 -10.79 2.89
N LEU A 223 -18.46 -9.79 3.63
CA LEU A 223 -17.50 -10.01 4.73
C LEU A 223 -18.15 -10.86 5.82
N ILE A 224 -19.37 -10.49 6.21
CA ILE A 224 -20.14 -11.20 7.23
C ILE A 224 -20.61 -12.57 6.72
N GLY A 225 -20.89 -12.71 5.42
CA GLY A 225 -21.29 -13.97 4.81
C GLY A 225 -20.15 -15.00 4.73
N SER A 226 -18.89 -14.53 4.66
CA SER A 226 -17.71 -15.38 4.50
C SER A 226 -17.04 -15.78 5.81
N GLU A 227 -17.06 -14.93 6.85
CA GLU A 227 -16.36 -15.16 8.13
C GLU A 227 -17.19 -14.67 9.34
N SER A 228 -16.86 -15.13 10.55
CA SER A 228 -17.35 -14.48 11.78
C SER A 228 -16.62 -13.16 11.98
N ALA A 229 -17.36 -12.08 12.26
CA ALA A 229 -16.79 -10.76 12.53
C ALA A 229 -17.25 -10.25 13.89
N ASP A 230 -16.34 -9.71 14.68
CA ASP A 230 -16.64 -9.15 15.98
C ASP A 230 -16.98 -7.67 15.90
N ALA A 231 -18.28 -7.37 15.92
CA ALA A 231 -18.79 -6.00 15.96
C ALA A 231 -18.75 -5.37 17.36
N THR A 232 -18.25 -6.08 18.38
CA THR A 232 -18.09 -5.56 19.75
C THR A 232 -16.76 -4.86 19.98
N LEU A 233 -15.77 -5.07 19.10
CA LEU A 233 -14.45 -4.45 19.22
C LEU A 233 -14.55 -2.93 19.15
N GLN A 234 -13.86 -2.26 20.07
CA GLN A 234 -13.84 -0.81 20.23
C GLN A 234 -12.58 -0.21 19.61
N ASN A 235 -12.74 0.90 18.90
CA ASN A 235 -11.62 1.69 18.40
C ASN A 235 -11.00 2.59 19.50
N ASP A 236 -10.02 3.43 19.14
CA ASP A 236 -9.34 4.31 20.11
C ASP A 236 -10.29 5.33 20.77
N ASP A 237 -11.39 5.68 20.10
CA ASP A 237 -12.47 6.53 20.65
C ASP A 237 -13.45 5.73 21.54
N GLY A 238 -13.24 4.42 21.69
CA GLY A 238 -14.14 3.49 22.36
C GLY A 238 -15.38 3.13 21.53
N ASP A 239 -15.48 3.58 20.28
CA ASP A 239 -16.64 3.30 19.45
C ASP A 239 -16.58 1.88 18.88
N THR A 240 -17.71 1.19 18.90
CA THR A 240 -17.94 -0.02 18.09
C THR A 240 -18.49 0.34 16.72
N VAL A 241 -18.55 -0.63 15.80
CA VAL A 241 -19.14 -0.42 14.46
C VAL A 241 -20.59 0.10 14.52
N ILE A 242 -21.34 -0.28 15.56
CA ILE A 242 -22.73 0.16 15.76
C ILE A 242 -22.77 1.64 16.14
N HIS A 243 -21.82 2.11 16.96
CA HIS A 243 -21.70 3.53 17.30
C HIS A 243 -21.49 4.35 16.02
N GLU A 244 -20.62 3.88 15.13
CA GLU A 244 -20.33 4.56 13.86
C GLU A 244 -21.53 4.57 12.91
N ILE A 245 -22.26 3.45 12.81
CA ILE A 245 -23.49 3.36 12.02
C ILE A 245 -24.57 4.33 12.56
N CYS A 246 -24.76 4.34 13.87
CA CYS A 246 -25.75 5.21 14.53
C CYS A 246 -25.36 6.69 14.43
N ARG A 247 -24.07 7.01 14.38
CA ARG A 247 -23.57 8.37 14.17
C ARG A 247 -23.89 8.89 12.77
N ARG A 248 -23.92 8.00 11.78
CA ARG A 248 -24.19 8.32 10.36
C ARG A 248 -25.66 8.25 9.98
N GLY A 249 -26.45 7.45 10.68
CA GLY A 249 -27.88 7.29 10.40
C GLY A 249 -28.19 6.18 9.40
N GLU A 250 -27.33 5.16 9.29
CA GLU A 250 -27.43 4.12 8.25
C GLU A 250 -28.24 2.90 8.70
N LEU A 251 -29.57 2.97 8.60
CA LEU A 251 -30.45 1.87 9.00
C LEU A 251 -30.18 0.58 8.20
N GLY A 252 -29.98 0.68 6.89
CA GLY A 252 -29.78 -0.50 6.04
C GLY A 252 -28.53 -1.30 6.42
N THR A 253 -27.44 -0.62 6.78
CA THR A 253 -26.21 -1.28 7.25
C THR A 253 -26.42 -1.96 8.59
N LEU A 254 -27.16 -1.31 9.50
CA LEU A 254 -27.51 -1.87 10.80
C LEU A 254 -28.37 -3.14 10.65
N GLU A 255 -29.36 -3.10 9.75
CA GLU A 255 -30.22 -4.24 9.45
C GLU A 255 -29.42 -5.41 8.86
N THR A 256 -28.51 -5.15 7.92
CA THR A 256 -27.62 -6.18 7.36
C THR A 256 -26.78 -6.84 8.46
N LEU A 257 -26.18 -6.06 9.35
CA LEU A 257 -25.36 -6.58 10.45
C LEU A 257 -26.16 -7.49 11.40
N VAL A 258 -27.34 -7.02 11.83
CA VAL A 258 -28.19 -7.76 12.78
C VAL A 258 -28.79 -9.02 12.14
N LYS A 259 -29.04 -9.02 10.83
CA LYS A 259 -29.62 -10.16 10.12
C LYS A 259 -28.70 -11.39 10.10
N HIS A 260 -27.39 -11.19 10.17
CA HIS A 260 -26.42 -12.26 10.08
C HIS A 260 -26.02 -12.79 11.45
N SER A 261 -26.31 -14.06 11.73
CA SER A 261 -26.04 -14.73 13.00
C SER A 261 -24.54 -14.96 13.31
N ARG A 262 -23.66 -14.60 12.38
CA ARG A 262 -22.21 -14.78 12.49
C ARG A 262 -21.47 -13.53 13.00
N VAL A 263 -22.20 -12.47 13.33
CA VAL A 263 -21.64 -11.24 13.89
C VAL A 263 -21.97 -11.18 15.37
N THR A 264 -20.94 -11.04 16.23
CA THR A 264 -21.15 -10.77 17.65
C THR A 264 -21.46 -9.29 17.83
N ILE A 265 -22.63 -9.00 18.40
CA ILE A 265 -23.18 -7.64 18.52
C ILE A 265 -23.59 -7.42 19.98
N ASP A 266 -23.14 -6.29 20.56
CA ASP A 266 -23.62 -5.81 21.85
C ASP A 266 -23.97 -4.32 21.76
N PHE A 267 -25.22 -4.00 22.08
CA PHE A 267 -25.77 -2.63 22.04
C PHE A 267 -25.52 -1.83 23.32
N ASN A 268 -25.06 -2.48 24.38
CA ASN A 268 -24.87 -1.87 25.71
C ASN A 268 -23.46 -1.32 25.92
N ILE A 269 -22.53 -1.62 25.02
CA ILE A 269 -21.16 -1.10 25.04
C ILE A 269 -21.20 0.43 25.03
N ARG A 270 -20.37 1.04 25.86
CA ARG A 270 -20.20 2.49 25.96
C ARG A 270 -18.84 2.88 25.41
N ASN A 271 -18.82 3.94 24.61
CA ASN A 271 -17.57 4.52 24.13
C ASN A 271 -16.83 5.32 25.21
N SER A 272 -15.68 5.91 24.86
CA SER A 272 -14.87 6.72 25.79
C SER A 272 -15.59 7.97 26.30
N PHE A 273 -16.70 8.37 25.65
CA PHE A 273 -17.57 9.47 26.08
C PHE A 273 -18.74 9.00 26.97
N GLY A 274 -18.82 7.70 27.26
CA GLY A 274 -19.91 7.10 28.03
C GLY A 274 -21.23 6.97 27.25
N GLU A 275 -21.23 7.20 25.93
CA GLU A 275 -22.40 7.11 25.07
C GLU A 275 -22.58 5.65 24.59
N THR A 276 -23.82 5.15 24.59
CA THR A 276 -24.19 3.93 23.86
C THR A 276 -24.62 4.28 22.43
N ALA A 277 -24.60 3.30 21.52
CA ALA A 277 -25.11 3.49 20.16
C ALA A 277 -26.55 4.03 20.12
N LEU A 278 -27.42 3.58 21.04
CA LEU A 278 -28.78 4.11 21.18
C LEU A 278 -28.78 5.60 21.55
N SER A 279 -27.96 6.01 22.53
CA SER A 279 -27.87 7.41 22.96
C SER A 279 -27.36 8.33 21.84
N ILE A 280 -26.44 7.84 21.00
CA ILE A 280 -25.96 8.56 19.81
C ILE A 280 -27.11 8.77 18.81
N ALA A 281 -27.87 7.71 18.51
CA ALA A 281 -29.01 7.78 17.60
C ALA A 281 -30.11 8.72 18.12
N GLU A 282 -30.39 8.72 19.43
CA GLU A 282 -31.34 9.63 20.07
C GLU A 282 -30.88 11.08 19.99
N LYS A 283 -29.61 11.35 20.30
CA LYS A 283 -29.00 12.69 20.21
C LYS A 283 -29.00 13.26 18.79
N LYS A 284 -28.83 12.40 17.78
CA LYS A 284 -28.88 12.77 16.36
C LYS A 284 -30.31 12.86 15.79
N GLY A 285 -31.31 12.34 16.51
CA GLY A 285 -32.71 12.38 16.08
C GLY A 285 -33.09 11.32 15.04
N TYR A 286 -32.33 10.22 14.90
CA TYR A 286 -32.60 9.15 13.94
C TYR A 286 -33.72 8.21 14.45
N ARG A 287 -34.97 8.68 14.36
CA ARG A 287 -36.17 8.01 14.94
C ARG A 287 -36.34 6.56 14.51
N THR A 288 -36.03 6.23 13.25
CA THR A 288 -36.14 4.87 12.71
C THR A 288 -35.13 3.92 13.35
N ILE A 289 -33.87 4.34 13.45
CA ILE A 289 -32.80 3.59 14.12
C ILE A 289 -33.09 3.43 15.61
N VAL A 290 -33.54 4.47 16.30
CA VAL A 290 -33.92 4.41 17.72
C VAL A 290 -35.02 3.37 17.94
N THR A 291 -36.04 3.35 17.09
CA THR A 291 -37.14 2.38 17.18
C THR A 291 -36.62 0.96 16.92
N PHE A 292 -35.74 0.79 15.95
CA PHE A 292 -35.13 -0.49 15.60
C PHE A 292 -34.26 -1.05 16.73
N LEU A 293 -33.35 -0.24 17.29
CA LEU A 293 -32.49 -0.63 18.41
C LEU A 293 -33.30 -1.00 19.66
N LYS A 294 -34.34 -0.22 20.00
CA LYS A 294 -35.23 -0.52 21.13
C LYS A 294 -35.97 -1.85 20.93
N LYS A 295 -36.40 -2.15 19.70
CA LYS A 295 -37.04 -3.43 19.36
C LYS A 295 -36.08 -4.60 19.60
N ILE A 296 -34.83 -4.50 19.14
CA ILE A 296 -33.84 -5.57 19.32
C ILE A 296 -33.47 -5.77 20.79
N ALA A 297 -33.30 -4.67 21.54
CA ALA A 297 -33.03 -4.74 22.97
C ALA A 297 -34.17 -5.43 23.74
N SER A 298 -35.42 -5.23 23.33
CA SER A 298 -36.58 -5.90 23.95
C SER A 298 -36.69 -7.38 23.61
N THR A 299 -36.26 -7.81 22.41
CA THR A 299 -36.25 -9.24 22.03
C THR A 299 -35.15 -10.01 22.72
N ASN A 300 -33.93 -9.45 22.85
CA ASN A 300 -32.83 -10.12 23.56
C ASN A 300 -33.08 -10.26 25.08
N ALA A 301 -34.01 -9.47 25.65
CA ALA A 301 -34.41 -9.62 27.05
C ALA A 301 -35.39 -10.78 27.29
N MET A 302 -36.00 -11.34 26.23
CA MET A 302 -36.93 -12.48 26.34
C MET A 302 -36.26 -13.85 26.22
N ASP A 303 -35.03 -13.93 25.68
CA ASP A 303 -34.27 -15.19 25.53
C ASP A 303 -33.40 -15.54 26.77
N VAL A 304 -33.52 -14.80 27.88
CA VAL A 304 -32.72 -15.01 29.11
C VAL A 304 -33.53 -15.68 30.24
N ASP A 305 -34.83 -15.93 30.01
CA ASP A 305 -35.78 -16.47 31.02
C ASP A 305 -36.29 -17.90 30.72
N GLU A 306 -35.60 -18.71 29.90
CA GLU A 306 -35.86 -20.17 29.74
C GLU A 306 -34.63 -21.02 30.08
#